data_AF-A0A941SQ31-F1
#
_entry.id   AF-A0A941SQ31-F1
#
_cell.length_a   1.000
_cell.length_b   1.000
_cell.length_c   1.000
_cell.angle_alpha   90.00
_cell.angle_beta   90.00
_cell.angle_gamma   90.00
#
_symmetry.space_group_name_H-M   'P 1'
#
loop_
_entity.id
_entity.type
_entity.pdbx_description
1 polymer ?
#
loop_
_entity_poly.entity_id
_entity_poly.type
_entity_poly.pdbx_seq_one_letter_code
_entity_poly.pdbx_strand_id
1 'polypeptide(L)'
;MSSADNAVFAVAARWLTPLGALFAFALLAAWPAGVGVGFVAGLALVLPIALNALIFGARSVLLAAPSLLLRAGLAIGLVAAVAGAGAPNFRWSGELVEAGAFAATAAGLSLVTLALMGRAGALRDGAW
;
A
#
# COMPACT_ATOMS: atom_id res chain seq x y z
N MET A 1 13.34 22.02 -11.75
CA MET A 1 12.63 22.45 -10.53
C MET A 1 13.65 23.12 -9.64
N SER A 2 13.32 24.30 -9.09
CA SER A 2 14.22 25.00 -8.20
C SER A 2 14.40 24.20 -6.89
N SER A 3 15.50 24.41 -6.18
CA SER A 3 15.75 23.79 -4.86
C SER A 3 14.59 24.04 -3.87
N ALA A 4 13.94 25.22 -3.99
CA ALA A 4 12.80 25.60 -3.17
C ALA A 4 11.54 24.75 -3.44
N ASP A 5 11.26 24.42 -4.71
CA ASP A 5 10.07 23.63 -5.08
C ASP A 5 10.14 22.22 -4.47
N ASN A 6 11.31 21.60 -4.49
CA ASN A 6 11.53 20.27 -3.90
C ASN A 6 11.36 20.27 -2.37
N ALA A 7 11.72 21.37 -1.71
CA ALA A 7 11.58 21.49 -0.26
C ALA A 7 10.11 21.52 0.17
N VAL A 8 9.25 22.22 -0.58
CA VAL A 8 7.81 22.27 -0.32
C VAL A 8 7.17 20.88 -0.45
N PHE A 9 7.50 20.13 -1.52
CA PHE A 9 6.99 18.77 -1.69
C PHE A 9 7.46 17.82 -0.60
N ALA A 10 8.73 17.90 -0.19
CA ALA A 10 9.27 17.07 0.88
C ALA A 10 8.57 17.33 2.23
N VAL A 11 8.30 18.59 2.56
CA VAL A 11 7.58 18.97 3.79
C VAL A 11 6.12 18.53 3.72
N ALA A 12 5.45 18.73 2.58
CA ALA A 12 4.08 18.30 2.39
C ALA A 12 3.94 16.77 2.52
N ALA A 13 4.85 16.00 1.92
CA ALA A 13 4.83 14.54 1.98
C ALA A 13 4.96 13.99 3.39
N ARG A 14 5.78 14.62 4.25
CA ARG A 14 5.92 14.22 5.66
C ARG A 14 4.61 14.25 6.44
N TRP A 15 3.71 15.17 6.09
CA TRP A 15 2.39 15.26 6.70
C TRP A 15 1.34 14.44 5.97
N LEU A 16 1.39 14.41 4.64
CA LEU A 16 0.39 13.73 3.82
C LEU A 16 0.50 12.20 3.94
N THR A 17 1.71 11.63 4.06
CA THR A 17 1.88 10.18 4.17
C THR A 17 1.21 9.59 5.42
N PRO A 18 1.45 10.07 6.66
CA PRO A 18 0.76 9.54 7.84
C PRO A 18 -0.75 9.83 7.82
N LEU A 19 -1.18 10.98 7.31
CA LEU A 19 -2.61 11.29 7.17
C LEU A 19 -3.30 10.37 6.16
N GLY A 20 -2.67 10.10 5.02
CA GLY A 20 -3.19 9.15 4.03
C GLY A 20 -3.26 7.72 4.57
N ALA A 21 -2.27 7.31 5.37
CA ALA A 21 -2.30 6.02 6.05
C ALA A 21 -3.45 5.96 7.07
N LEU A 22 -3.61 6.98 7.90
CA LEU A 22 -4.73 7.09 8.85
C LEU A 22 -6.08 7.07 8.14
N PHE A 23 -6.20 7.78 7.01
CA PHE A 23 -7.41 7.76 6.19
C PHE A 23 -7.74 6.36 5.68
N ALA A 24 -6.74 5.61 5.18
CA ALA A 24 -6.93 4.23 4.75
C ALA A 24 -7.40 3.32 5.90
N PHE A 25 -6.79 3.43 7.08
CA PHE A 25 -7.23 2.68 8.26
C PHE A 25 -8.62 3.10 8.74
N ALA A 26 -8.94 4.40 8.67
CA ALA A 26 -10.26 4.90 9.02
C ALA A 26 -11.33 4.37 8.06
N LEU A 27 -11.05 4.28 6.75
CA LEU A 27 -11.95 3.62 5.80
C LEU A 27 -12.21 2.18 6.20
N LEU A 28 -11.15 1.40 6.46
CA LEU A 28 -11.29 0.00 6.84
C LEU A 28 -12.09 -0.18 8.14
N ALA A 29 -11.92 0.71 9.11
CA ALA A 29 -12.55 0.61 10.42
C ALA A 29 -13.98 1.16 10.48
N ALA A 30 -14.32 2.16 9.65
CA ALA A 30 -15.60 2.86 9.72
C ALA A 30 -16.71 2.19 8.89
N TRP A 31 -16.35 1.34 7.92
CA TRP A 31 -17.31 0.71 7.02
C TRP A 31 -17.62 -0.72 7.44
N PRO A 32 -18.88 -1.17 7.28
CA PRO A 32 -19.26 -2.53 7.60
C PRO A 32 -18.52 -3.53 6.69
N ALA A 33 -18.18 -4.69 7.24
CA ALA A 33 -17.55 -5.74 6.46
C ALA A 33 -18.50 -6.32 5.39
N GLY A 34 -17.96 -6.70 4.23
CA GLY A 34 -18.71 -7.31 3.13
C GLY A 34 -19.13 -6.34 2.01
N VAL A 35 -18.72 -5.07 2.09
CA VAL A 35 -19.01 -4.05 1.05
C VAL A 35 -17.82 -3.80 0.10
N GLY A 36 -16.70 -4.53 0.28
CA GLY A 36 -15.48 -4.37 -0.51
C GLY A 36 -14.58 -3.22 -0.06
N VAL A 37 -14.79 -2.71 1.17
CA VAL A 37 -14.03 -1.59 1.72
C VAL A 37 -12.54 -1.91 1.88
N GLY A 38 -12.17 -3.16 2.12
CA GLY A 38 -10.80 -3.60 2.25
C GLY A 38 -9.96 -3.30 1.02
N PHE A 39 -10.51 -3.59 -0.17
CA PHE A 39 -9.85 -3.25 -1.44
C PHE A 39 -9.66 -1.74 -1.60
N VAL A 40 -10.71 -0.95 -1.34
CA VAL A 40 -10.67 0.52 -1.47
C VAL A 40 -9.70 1.15 -0.47
N ALA A 41 -9.71 0.69 0.79
CA ALA A 41 -8.77 1.11 1.81
C ALA A 41 -7.33 0.74 1.42
N GLY A 42 -7.12 -0.43 0.81
CA GLY A 42 -5.81 -0.86 0.30
C GLY A 42 -5.30 0.06 -0.80
N LEU A 43 -6.17 0.45 -1.75
CA LEU A 43 -5.86 1.45 -2.77
C LEU A 43 -5.51 2.81 -2.15
N ALA A 44 -6.30 3.25 -1.17
CA ALA A 44 -6.06 4.51 -0.46
C ALA A 44 -4.70 4.51 0.26
N LEU A 45 -4.26 3.37 0.81
CA LEU A 45 -2.95 3.24 1.45
C LEU A 45 -1.77 3.25 0.46
N VAL A 46 -1.98 2.76 -0.76
CA VAL A 46 -0.91 2.73 -1.79
C VAL A 46 -0.59 4.12 -2.29
N LEU A 47 -1.57 5.02 -2.35
CA LEU A 47 -1.39 6.38 -2.83
C LEU A 47 -0.29 7.16 -2.09
N PRO A 48 -0.28 7.25 -0.74
CA PRO A 48 0.79 7.91 -0.01
C PRO A 48 2.13 7.17 -0.12
N ILE A 49 2.15 5.85 -0.27
CA ILE A 49 3.37 5.07 -0.50
C ILE A 49 3.98 5.42 -1.86
N ALA A 50 3.16 5.45 -2.91
CA ALA A 50 3.57 5.84 -4.26
C ALA A 50 4.08 7.28 -4.29
N LEU A 51 3.39 8.21 -3.62
CA LEU A 51 3.84 9.60 -3.49
C LEU A 51 5.19 9.70 -2.78
N ASN A 52 5.38 8.95 -1.69
CA ASN A 52 6.64 8.92 -0.97
C ASN A 52 7.77 8.36 -1.85
N ALA A 53 7.50 7.30 -2.60
CA ALA A 53 8.45 6.73 -3.55
C ALA A 53 8.78 7.67 -4.72
N LEU A 54 7.83 8.50 -5.18
CA LEU A 54 8.07 9.51 -6.22
C LEU A 54 8.94 10.67 -5.71
N ILE A 55 8.73 11.11 -4.46
CA ILE A 55 9.43 12.28 -3.89
C ILE A 55 10.83 11.91 -3.38
N PHE A 56 10.95 10.78 -2.68
CA PHE A 56 12.17 10.36 -1.99
C PHE A 56 12.87 9.16 -2.65
N GLY A 57 12.28 8.58 -3.69
CA GLY A 57 12.80 7.43 -4.42
C GLY A 57 12.40 6.08 -3.79
N ALA A 58 12.28 5.05 -4.61
CA ALA A 58 11.85 3.71 -4.20
C ALA A 58 12.72 3.07 -3.09
N ARG A 59 14.03 3.38 -3.05
CA ARG A 59 14.94 2.86 -2.02
C ARG A 59 14.59 3.37 -0.62
N SER A 60 14.12 4.61 -0.50
CA SER A 60 13.71 5.18 0.78
C SER A 60 12.52 4.43 1.38
N VAL A 61 11.54 4.07 0.54
CA VAL A 61 10.37 3.28 0.93
C VAL A 61 10.77 1.87 1.31
N LEU A 62 11.69 1.24 0.58
CA LEU A 62 12.19 -0.12 0.89
C LEU A 62 12.99 -0.21 2.20
N LEU A 63 13.54 0.91 2.70
CA LEU A 63 14.16 0.95 4.03
C LEU A 63 13.10 0.89 5.14
N ALA A 64 11.94 1.52 4.93
CA ALA A 64 10.82 1.49 5.88
C ALA A 64 9.98 0.22 5.74
N ALA A 65 9.81 -0.28 4.52
CA ALA A 65 9.03 -1.47 4.19
C ALA A 65 9.84 -2.41 3.27
N PRO A 66 10.74 -3.23 3.84
CA PRO A 66 11.47 -4.25 3.10
C PRO A 66 10.56 -5.13 2.23
N SER A 67 11.07 -5.51 1.05
CA SER A 67 10.33 -6.35 0.09
C SER A 67 9.84 -7.67 0.69
N LEU A 68 10.59 -8.24 1.64
CA LEU A 68 10.19 -9.43 2.38
C LEU A 68 8.93 -9.19 3.22
N LEU A 69 8.84 -8.06 3.93
CA LEU A 69 7.66 -7.71 4.73
C LEU A 69 6.44 -7.48 3.85
N LEU A 70 6.62 -6.82 2.69
CA LEU A 70 5.53 -6.65 1.74
C LEU A 70 5.06 -8.00 1.17
N ARG A 71 5.98 -8.92 0.83
CA ARG A 71 5.61 -10.27 0.37
C ARG A 71 4.92 -11.08 1.46
N ALA A 72 5.40 -11.00 2.70
CA ALA A 72 4.76 -11.64 3.84
C ALA A 72 3.35 -11.07 4.07
N GLY A 73 3.20 -9.74 4.03
CA GLY A 73 1.91 -9.07 4.14
C GLY A 73 0.93 -9.49 3.04
N LEU A 74 1.40 -9.60 1.80
CA LEU A 74 0.61 -10.12 0.68
C LEU A 74 0.16 -11.57 0.93
N ALA A 75 1.07 -12.45 1.33
CA ALA A 75 0.76 -13.86 1.60
C ALA A 75 -0.24 -14.01 2.76
N ILE A 76 -0.01 -13.30 3.87
CA ILE A 76 -0.90 -13.30 5.03
C ILE A 76 -2.28 -12.73 4.66
N GLY A 77 -2.32 -11.64 3.89
CA GLY A 77 -3.56 -11.04 3.41
C GLY A 77 -4.39 -12.00 2.55
N LEU A 78 -3.74 -12.70 1.62
CA LEU A 78 -4.39 -13.71 0.79
C LEU A 78 -4.92 -14.88 1.64
N VAL A 79 -4.13 -15.39 2.58
CA VAL A 79 -4.57 -16.46 3.49
C VAL A 79 -5.77 -16.02 4.31
N ALA A 80 -5.75 -14.81 4.89
CA ALA A 80 -6.86 -14.27 5.66
C ALA A 80 -8.14 -14.13 4.81
N ALA A 81 -8.02 -13.62 3.59
CA ALA A 81 -9.15 -13.45 2.69
C ALA A 81 -9.76 -14.80 2.28
N VAL A 82 -8.92 -15.77 1.89
CA VAL A 82 -9.38 -17.11 1.49
C VAL A 82 -9.97 -17.86 2.69
N ALA A 83 -9.35 -17.79 3.86
CA ALA A 83 -9.87 -18.42 5.07
C ALA A 83 -11.22 -17.83 5.51
N GLY A 84 -11.36 -16.50 5.44
CA GLY A 84 -12.63 -15.82 5.73
C GLY A 84 -13.73 -16.23 4.75
N ALA A 85 -13.42 -16.29 3.45
CA ALA A 85 -14.36 -16.75 2.43
C ALA A 85 -14.72 -18.24 2.57
N GLY A 86 -13.77 -19.07 2.99
CA GLY A 86 -13.96 -20.51 3.20
C GLY A 86 -14.76 -20.88 4.46
N ALA A 87 -14.99 -19.93 5.37
CA ALA A 87 -15.70 -20.15 6.63
C ALA A 87 -16.84 -19.13 6.83
N PRO A 88 -17.88 -19.11 5.98
CA PRO A 88 -18.92 -18.07 5.99
C PRO A 88 -19.68 -17.97 7.31
N ASN A 89 -19.86 -19.09 8.02
CA ASN A 89 -20.55 -19.15 9.32
C ASN A 89 -19.68 -18.67 10.50
N PHE A 90 -18.41 -18.37 10.27
CA PHE A 90 -17.54 -17.81 11.29
C PHE A 90 -17.93 -16.37 11.57
N ARG A 91 -18.07 -16.00 12.85
CA ARG A 91 -18.57 -14.67 13.25
C ARG A 91 -17.77 -13.48 12.71
N TRP A 92 -16.51 -13.69 12.34
CA TRP A 92 -15.61 -12.67 11.80
C TRP A 92 -15.21 -12.94 10.34
N SER A 93 -15.97 -13.76 9.61
CA SER A 93 -15.67 -14.12 8.22
C SER A 93 -15.55 -12.88 7.34
N GLY A 94 -16.52 -11.97 7.41
CA GLY A 94 -16.51 -10.71 6.67
C GLY A 94 -15.30 -9.83 7.03
N GLU A 95 -15.00 -9.67 8.31
CA GLU A 95 -13.86 -8.86 8.77
C GLU A 95 -12.52 -9.43 8.28
N LEU A 96 -12.36 -10.76 8.32
CA LEU A 96 -11.19 -11.46 7.79
C LEU A 96 -11.03 -11.26 6.28
N VAL A 97 -12.14 -11.30 5.54
CA VAL A 97 -12.12 -11.03 4.09
C VAL A 97 -11.66 -9.61 3.80
N GLU A 98 -12.23 -8.61 4.48
CA GLU A 98 -11.89 -7.20 4.23
C GLU A 98 -10.48 -6.86 4.70
N ALA A 99 -10.07 -7.33 5.88
CA ALA A 99 -8.71 -7.13 6.38
C ALA A 99 -7.67 -7.84 5.48
N GLY A 100 -8.00 -9.05 5.01
CA GLY A 100 -7.19 -9.79 4.07
C GLY A 100 -7.07 -9.09 2.72
N ALA A 101 -8.18 -8.62 2.16
CA ALA A 101 -8.24 -7.85 0.92
C ALA A 101 -7.45 -6.55 1.03
N PHE A 102 -7.56 -5.84 2.16
CA PHE A 102 -6.75 -4.66 2.46
C PHE A 102 -5.25 -4.96 2.43
N ALA A 103 -4.80 -5.94 3.22
CA ALA A 103 -3.39 -6.29 3.31
C ALA A 103 -2.83 -6.76 1.97
N ALA A 104 -3.57 -7.61 1.24
CA ALA A 104 -3.19 -8.10 -0.07
C ALA A 104 -3.11 -6.97 -1.11
N THR A 105 -4.09 -6.08 -1.13
CA THR A 105 -4.15 -4.95 -2.08
C THR A 105 -3.03 -3.95 -1.79
N ALA A 106 -2.86 -3.55 -0.53
CA ALA A 106 -1.83 -2.60 -0.13
C ALA A 106 -0.42 -3.13 -0.42
N ALA A 107 -0.14 -4.37 -0.02
CA ALA A 107 1.17 -4.97 -0.19
C ALA A 107 1.47 -5.32 -1.66
N GLY A 108 0.49 -5.90 -2.36
CA GLY A 108 0.61 -6.27 -3.76
C GLY A 108 0.87 -5.05 -4.65
N LEU A 109 0.07 -4.00 -4.50
CA LEU A 109 0.28 -2.77 -5.29
C LEU A 109 1.55 -2.03 -4.88
N SER A 110 1.92 -2.01 -3.59
CA SER A 110 3.20 -1.43 -3.17
C SER A 110 4.38 -2.14 -3.85
N LEU A 111 4.36 -3.48 -3.92
CA LEU A 111 5.37 -4.25 -4.65
C LEU A 111 5.40 -3.91 -6.14
N VAL A 112 4.23 -3.80 -6.79
CA VAL A 112 4.11 -3.41 -8.20
C VAL A 112 4.67 -2.01 -8.42
N THR A 113 4.25 -1.02 -7.64
CA THR A 113 4.72 0.37 -7.73
C THR A 113 6.23 0.44 -7.58
N LEU A 114 6.79 -0.20 -6.56
CA LEU A 114 8.24 -0.20 -6.31
C LEU A 114 9.01 -0.94 -7.42
N ALA A 115 8.48 -2.03 -7.96
CA ALA A 115 9.07 -2.74 -9.08
C ALA A 115 9.08 -1.90 -10.36
N LEU A 116 7.98 -1.20 -10.66
CA LEU A 116 7.88 -0.29 -11.80
C LEU A 116 8.87 0.86 -11.68
N MET A 117 8.97 1.48 -10.50
CA MET A 117 9.93 2.57 -10.26
C MET A 117 11.38 2.10 -10.31
N GLY A 118 11.67 0.89 -9.82
CA GLY A 118 13.00 0.28 -9.95
C GLY A 118 13.37 0.01 -11.40
N ARG A 119 12.43 -0.45 -12.23
CA ARG A 119 12.63 -0.67 -13.67
C ARG A 119 12.71 0.62 -14.49
N ALA A 120 12.04 1.70 -14.06
CA ALA A 120 12.08 2.98 -14.75
C ALA A 120 13.50 3.57 -14.85
N GLY A 121 14.36 3.33 -13.86
CA GLY A 121 15.79 3.67 -13.94
C GLY A 121 16.50 2.91 -15.06
N ALA A 122 16.31 1.59 -15.13
CA ALA A 122 16.94 0.74 -16.15
C ALA A 122 16.52 1.10 -17.59
N LEU A 123 15.27 1.57 -17.80
CA LEU A 123 14.79 2.01 -19.11
C LEU A 123 15.30 3.40 -19.51
N ARG A 124 15.57 4.27 -18.53
CA ARG A 124 16.10 5.63 -18.78
C ARG A 124 17.57 5.62 -19.18
N ASP A 125 18.32 4.65 -18.66
CA ASP A 125 19.77 4.53 -18.88
C ASP A 125 20.14 3.72 -20.13
N GLY A 126 19.15 3.31 -20.94
CA GLY A 126 19.39 2.76 -22.29
C GLY A 126 20.25 1.51 -22.34
N ALA A 127 20.22 0.68 -21.29
CA ALA A 127 20.91 -0.60 -21.26
C ALA A 127 20.15 -1.63 -22.11
N TRP A 128 20.33 -1.54 -23.43
CA TRP A 128 20.17 -2.65 -24.38
C TRP A 128 21.55 -3.18 -24.72
#